data_AF-A0A8T4DQ08-F1
#
_entry.id   AF-A0A8T4DQ08-F1
#
_cell.length_a   1.000
_cell.length_b   1.000
_cell.length_c   1.000
_cell.angle_alpha   90.00
_cell.angle_beta   90.00
_cell.angle_gamma   90.00
#
_symmetry.space_group_name_H-M   'P 1'
#
loop_
_entity.id
_entity.type
_entity.pdbx_description
1 polymer ?
#
loop_
_entity_poly.entity_id
_entity_poly.type
_entity_poly.pdbx_seq_one_letter_code
_entity_poly.pdbx_strand_id
1 'polypeptide(L)'
;MKATILSSVAIALLLVAGTSAMTMGPSALDTTCEDNFFPGWYGIAQWTYTNDTYTLVESNPAYTTTVEGDATSANWTSSAPVAQILVQAETGESKVSGNYGTERAVEEEGIQALTLCSHPDGKRRLSVQNAVPEFSMLTLGAAVVVSLLGVLYLRKQ
;
A
#
# COMPACT_ATOMS: atom_id res chain seq x y z
N MET A 1 -9.53 -17.03 -68.58
CA MET A 1 -9.17 -15.60 -68.46
C MET A 1 -10.11 -14.96 -67.45
N LYS A 2 -9.58 -14.07 -66.59
CA LYS A 2 -10.20 -13.41 -65.40
C LYS A 2 -10.23 -14.27 -64.13
N ALA A 3 -9.89 -13.81 -62.93
CA ALA A 3 -9.17 -12.62 -62.46
C ALA A 3 -8.74 -12.88 -61.00
N THR A 4 -7.56 -12.39 -60.65
CA THR A 4 -6.94 -12.23 -59.33
C THR A 4 -7.88 -11.64 -58.28
N ILE A 5 -7.93 -12.16 -57.05
CA ILE A 5 -8.11 -11.38 -55.81
C ILE A 5 -7.36 -12.08 -54.65
N LEU A 6 -6.24 -11.48 -54.21
CA LEU A 6 -5.73 -11.63 -52.85
C LEU A 6 -6.76 -11.02 -51.88
N SER A 7 -7.10 -11.69 -50.77
CA SER A 7 -7.70 -10.99 -49.65
C SER A 7 -7.24 -11.57 -48.31
N SER A 8 -6.50 -10.73 -47.61
CA SER A 8 -5.97 -10.84 -46.27
C SER A 8 -7.07 -10.71 -45.21
N VAL A 9 -7.18 -11.61 -44.22
CA VAL A 9 -7.75 -11.34 -42.89
C VAL A 9 -7.14 -12.38 -41.93
N ALA A 10 -6.07 -12.07 -41.19
CA ALA A 10 -6.07 -11.46 -39.87
C ALA A 10 -6.73 -12.33 -38.75
N ILE A 11 -5.84 -13.02 -38.05
CA ILE A 11 -5.82 -13.43 -36.63
C ILE A 11 -6.97 -12.92 -35.75
N ALA A 12 -7.57 -13.83 -34.96
CA ALA A 12 -7.96 -13.56 -33.57
C ALA A 12 -8.05 -14.87 -32.77
N LEU A 13 -6.93 -15.34 -32.22
CA LEU A 13 -6.95 -16.24 -31.06
C LEU A 13 -7.30 -15.40 -29.83
N LEU A 14 -8.58 -15.43 -29.42
CA LEU A 14 -9.02 -14.90 -28.14
C LEU A 14 -8.60 -15.88 -27.03
N LEU A 15 -7.35 -15.77 -26.60
CA LEU A 15 -6.94 -16.22 -25.27
C LEU A 15 -7.55 -15.24 -24.27
N VAL A 16 -8.79 -15.52 -23.87
CA VAL A 16 -9.39 -14.91 -22.69
C VAL A 16 -8.62 -15.47 -21.49
N ALA A 17 -7.50 -14.83 -21.16
CA ALA A 17 -6.90 -14.95 -19.85
C ALA A 17 -7.91 -14.36 -18.86
N GLY A 18 -8.78 -15.22 -18.34
CA GLY A 18 -9.61 -14.91 -17.20
C GLY A 18 -8.67 -14.57 -16.06
N THR A 19 -8.38 -13.29 -15.87
CA THR A 19 -7.82 -12.80 -14.62
C THR A 19 -8.90 -13.04 -13.58
N SER A 20 -8.79 -14.16 -12.87
CA SER A 20 -9.50 -14.38 -11.62
C SER A 20 -9.07 -13.24 -10.71
N ALA A 21 -9.88 -12.17 -10.66
CA ALA A 21 -9.81 -11.19 -9.61
C ALA A 21 -10.11 -11.98 -8.33
N MET A 22 -9.05 -12.46 -7.68
CA MET A 22 -9.15 -12.95 -6.32
C MET A 22 -9.64 -11.74 -5.53
N THR A 23 -10.89 -11.79 -5.10
CA THR A 23 -11.42 -10.83 -4.14
C THR A 23 -10.58 -11.04 -2.89
N MET A 24 -9.50 -10.27 -2.75
CA MET A 24 -8.70 -10.26 -1.54
C MET A 24 -9.66 -9.85 -0.44
N GLY A 25 -9.93 -10.77 0.48
CA GLY A 25 -10.66 -10.45 1.69
C GLY A 25 -9.94 -9.34 2.47
N PRO A 26 -10.60 -8.74 3.47
CA PRO A 26 -9.94 -7.81 4.36
C PRO A 26 -8.66 -8.44 4.95
N SER A 27 -7.62 -7.64 5.12
CA SER A 27 -6.37 -8.13 5.73
C SER A 27 -6.64 -8.57 7.17
N ALA A 28 -5.84 -9.52 7.69
CA ALA A 28 -6.01 -9.95 9.08
C ALA A 28 -5.81 -8.77 10.06
N LEU A 29 -4.93 -7.84 9.70
CA LEU A 29 -4.72 -6.57 10.42
C LEU A 29 -5.99 -5.72 10.50
N ASP A 30 -6.73 -5.58 9.39
CA ASP A 30 -7.96 -4.79 9.37
C ASP A 30 -8.99 -5.42 10.32
N THR A 31 -9.17 -6.74 10.25
CA THR A 31 -10.08 -7.45 11.15
C THR A 31 -9.68 -7.27 12.61
N THR A 32 -8.39 -7.41 12.95
CA THR A 32 -7.90 -7.20 14.32
C THR A 32 -8.20 -5.78 14.84
N CYS A 33 -8.01 -4.75 14.00
CA CYS A 33 -8.29 -3.38 14.40
C CYS A 33 -9.80 -3.10 14.51
N GLU A 34 -10.63 -3.63 13.60
CA GLU A 34 -12.09 -3.47 13.64
C GLU A 34 -12.71 -4.13 14.87
N ASP A 35 -12.28 -5.36 15.19
CA ASP A 35 -12.79 -6.12 16.34
C ASP A 35 -12.46 -5.43 17.67
N ASN A 36 -11.33 -4.74 17.74
CA ASN A 36 -10.85 -4.12 18.98
C ASN A 36 -11.24 -2.66 19.17
N PHE A 37 -11.39 -1.88 18.09
CA PHE A 37 -11.57 -0.44 18.18
C PHE A 37 -12.86 0.07 17.54
N PHE A 38 -13.77 -0.82 17.11
CA PHE A 38 -15.01 -0.57 16.36
C PHE A 38 -14.85 -0.71 14.83
N PRO A 39 -15.95 -0.99 14.10
CA PRO A 39 -15.92 -1.06 12.64
C PRO A 39 -15.39 0.22 11.99
N GLY A 40 -14.63 0.08 10.90
CA GLY A 40 -14.05 1.19 10.14
C GLY A 40 -12.61 1.53 10.49
N TRP A 41 -12.07 1.04 11.62
CA TRP A 41 -10.64 1.05 11.88
C TRP A 41 -9.91 0.15 10.89
N TYR A 42 -8.69 0.53 10.52
CA TYR A 42 -7.88 -0.29 9.61
C TYR A 42 -6.48 -0.48 10.17
N GLY A 43 -5.88 -1.60 9.79
CA GLY A 43 -4.57 -2.00 10.24
C GLY A 43 -3.45 -1.39 9.40
N ILE A 44 -2.42 -0.89 10.09
CA ILE A 44 -1.20 -0.40 9.45
C ILE A 44 -0.14 -1.50 9.43
N ALA A 45 0.19 -2.02 10.61
CA ALA A 45 1.22 -3.04 10.79
C ALA A 45 1.05 -3.77 12.11
N GLN A 46 1.59 -4.99 12.18
CA GLN A 46 1.74 -5.77 13.40
C GLN A 46 3.20 -6.21 13.56
N TRP A 47 3.72 -6.01 14.76
CA TRP A 47 5.06 -6.39 15.17
C TRP A 47 4.98 -7.35 16.35
N THR A 48 5.84 -8.36 16.38
CA THR A 48 5.93 -9.32 17.49
C THR A 48 7.30 -9.28 18.13
N TYR A 49 7.34 -9.30 19.46
CA TYR A 49 8.57 -9.42 20.22
C TYR A 49 8.95 -10.89 20.36
N THR A 50 10.10 -11.27 19.82
CA THR A 50 10.64 -12.63 19.90
C THR A 50 12.15 -12.60 19.83
N ASN A 51 12.83 -13.46 20.60
CA ASN A 51 14.30 -13.54 20.64
C ASN A 51 14.96 -12.16 20.82
N ASP A 52 14.48 -11.40 21.81
CA ASP A 52 14.97 -10.07 22.18
C ASP A 52 14.86 -9.00 21.07
N THR A 53 14.01 -9.20 20.06
CA THR A 53 13.81 -8.23 18.98
C THR A 53 12.37 -8.15 18.48
N TYR A 54 11.99 -7.01 17.93
CA TYR A 54 10.71 -6.83 17.26
C TYR A 54 10.81 -7.23 15.78
N THR A 55 9.94 -8.14 15.37
CA THR A 55 9.84 -8.60 13.97
C THR A 55 8.51 -8.17 13.38
N LEU A 56 8.55 -7.57 12.19
CA LEU A 56 7.34 -7.24 11.43
C LEU A 56 6.66 -8.53 10.96
N VAL A 57 5.39 -8.71 11.34
CA VAL A 57 4.57 -9.87 10.94
C VAL A 57 3.80 -9.57 9.68
N GLU A 58 3.10 -8.44 9.68
CA GLU A 58 2.26 -8.01 8.57
C GLU A 58 2.25 -6.49 8.51
N SER A 59 2.22 -5.92 7.32
CA SER A 59 1.97 -4.50 7.10
C SER A 59 1.15 -4.27 5.85
N ASN A 60 0.40 -3.17 5.85
CA ASN A 60 -0.19 -2.66 4.64
C ASN A 60 0.90 -1.93 3.82
N PRO A 61 1.14 -2.32 2.55
CA PRO A 61 2.31 -1.89 1.76
C PRO A 61 2.36 -0.39 1.46
N ALA A 62 1.25 0.34 1.69
CA ALA A 62 1.22 1.79 1.56
C ALA A 62 1.93 2.53 2.72
N TYR A 63 2.32 1.82 3.78
CA TYR A 63 2.86 2.41 5.00
C TYR A 63 4.22 1.82 5.37
N THR A 64 5.12 2.68 5.83
CA THR A 64 6.41 2.26 6.41
C THR A 64 6.29 2.37 7.92
N THR A 65 6.66 1.32 8.65
CA THR A 65 6.69 1.33 10.12
C THR A 65 8.00 0.74 10.62
N THR A 66 8.41 1.11 11.83
CA THR A 66 9.50 0.47 12.57
C THR A 66 9.11 0.34 14.03
N VAL A 67 9.62 -0.69 14.72
CA VAL A 67 9.49 -0.85 16.16
C VAL A 67 10.84 -1.29 16.72
N GLU A 68 11.28 -0.62 17.79
CA GLU A 68 12.53 -0.90 18.50
C GLU A 68 12.29 -0.84 20.02
N GLY A 69 12.97 -1.70 20.78
CA GLY A 69 12.83 -1.76 22.23
C GLY A 69 12.99 -3.18 22.76
N ASP A 70 12.37 -3.44 23.91
CA ASP A 70 12.41 -4.71 24.62
C ASP A 70 11.00 -5.16 25.07
N ALA A 71 10.94 -6.20 25.91
CA ALA A 71 9.70 -6.74 26.47
C ALA A 71 8.97 -5.79 27.45
N THR A 72 9.57 -4.67 27.83
CA THR A 72 9.02 -3.71 28.81
C THR A 72 8.72 -2.35 28.20
N SER A 73 9.39 -2.01 27.10
CA SER A 73 9.19 -0.75 26.40
C SER A 73 9.39 -0.91 24.89
N ALA A 74 8.52 -0.27 24.11
CA ALA A 74 8.60 -0.28 22.66
C ALA A 74 8.43 1.13 22.10
N ASN A 75 9.44 1.61 21.37
CA ASN A 75 9.35 2.80 20.55
C ASN A 75 8.97 2.40 19.14
N TRP A 76 8.07 3.15 18.51
CA TRP A 76 7.63 2.86 17.16
C TRP A 76 7.58 4.11 16.32
N THR A 77 7.77 3.93 15.00
CA THR A 77 7.53 4.97 14.00
C THR A 77 6.63 4.48 12.88
N SER A 78 5.95 5.42 12.22
CA SER A 78 5.04 5.12 11.11
C SER A 78 4.98 6.29 10.13
N SER A 79 4.96 6.02 8.82
CA SER A 79 4.80 7.05 7.77
C SER A 79 3.40 7.66 7.75
N ALA A 80 2.41 7.00 8.36
CA ALA A 80 1.06 7.51 8.54
C ALA A 80 0.67 7.63 10.02
N PRO A 81 -0.29 8.52 10.35
CA PRO A 81 -0.77 8.68 11.71
C PRO A 81 -1.36 7.38 12.28
N VAL A 82 -0.85 6.96 13.43
CA VAL A 82 -1.40 5.86 14.24
C VAL A 82 -2.32 6.47 15.30
N ALA A 83 -3.59 6.08 15.32
CA ALA A 83 -4.56 6.62 16.26
C ALA A 83 -4.69 5.77 17.53
N GLN A 84 -4.52 4.45 17.42
CA GLN A 84 -4.54 3.50 18.54
C GLN A 84 -3.52 2.39 18.31
N ILE A 85 -3.08 1.81 19.40
CA ILE A 85 -2.16 0.68 19.42
C ILE A 85 -2.79 -0.40 20.28
N LEU A 86 -2.91 -1.60 19.73
CA LEU A 86 -3.22 -2.80 20.49
C LEU A 86 -1.91 -3.38 21.00
N VAL A 87 -1.77 -3.51 22.31
CA VAL A 87 -0.61 -4.14 22.93
C VAL A 87 -1.04 -5.48 23.46
N GLN A 88 -0.45 -6.56 22.94
CA GLN A 88 -0.61 -7.89 23.49
C GLN A 88 0.58 -8.14 24.42
N ALA A 89 0.32 -8.24 25.71
CA ALA A 89 1.29 -8.60 26.73
C ALA A 89 1.03 -10.02 27.27
N GLU A 90 1.99 -10.58 28.00
CA GLU A 90 1.86 -11.85 28.72
C GLU A 90 0.66 -11.86 29.68
N THR A 91 0.35 -10.70 30.26
CA THR A 91 -0.68 -10.54 31.28
C THR A 91 -2.07 -10.26 30.69
N GLY A 92 -2.16 -9.93 29.41
CA GLY A 92 -3.42 -9.61 28.74
C GLY A 92 -3.24 -8.69 27.55
N GLU A 93 -4.36 -8.17 27.07
CA GLU A 93 -4.41 -7.18 25.99
C GLU A 93 -4.72 -5.80 26.55
N SER A 94 -4.04 -4.78 26.05
CA SER A 94 -4.26 -3.38 26.41
C SER A 94 -4.41 -2.50 25.17
N LYS A 95 -5.11 -1.38 25.35
CA LYS A 95 -5.39 -0.39 24.30
C LYS A 95 -4.72 0.92 24.67
N VAL A 96 -3.70 1.28 23.92
CA VAL A 96 -2.93 2.50 24.15
C VAL A 96 -3.25 3.50 23.07
N SER A 97 -3.52 4.74 23.47
CA SER A 97 -3.73 5.83 22.51
C SER A 97 -2.48 5.99 21.65
N GLY A 98 -2.65 5.90 20.34
CA GLY A 98 -1.72 6.50 19.41
C GLY A 98 -1.80 8.03 19.54
N ASN A 99 -0.86 8.72 18.92
CA ASN A 99 -0.98 10.14 18.66
C ASN A 99 -0.96 10.33 17.15
N TYR A 100 -1.75 11.28 16.63
CA TYR A 100 -1.64 11.67 15.23
C TYR A 100 -0.21 12.19 14.97
N GLY A 101 0.66 11.36 14.40
CA GLY A 101 2.09 11.60 14.28
C GLY A 101 2.91 10.31 14.13
N THR A 102 4.23 10.44 14.22
CA THR A 102 5.21 9.40 13.82
C THR A 102 6.00 8.76 14.97
N GLU A 103 5.72 9.03 16.26
CA GLU A 103 6.54 8.46 17.34
C GLU A 103 5.84 8.43 18.70
N ARG A 104 5.90 7.29 19.40
CA ARG A 104 5.59 7.20 20.83
C ARG A 104 6.24 5.96 21.46
N ALA A 105 6.56 6.05 22.75
CA ALA A 105 6.85 4.90 23.59
C ALA A 105 5.55 4.24 24.09
N VAL A 106 5.52 2.92 24.08
CA VAL A 106 4.61 2.08 24.86
C VAL A 106 5.41 1.49 26.00
N GLU A 107 4.90 1.61 27.22
CA GLU A 107 5.52 1.06 28.43
C GLU A 107 4.54 0.06 29.07
N GLU A 108 4.82 -1.22 28.90
CA GLU A 108 4.01 -2.32 29.43
C GLU A 108 4.92 -3.53 29.65
N GLU A 109 4.78 -4.23 30.78
CA GLU A 109 5.61 -5.40 31.06
C GLU A 109 5.13 -6.63 30.27
N GLY A 110 6.07 -7.34 29.65
CA GLY A 110 5.82 -8.60 28.95
C GLY A 110 5.19 -8.42 27.56
N ILE A 111 5.52 -7.36 26.83
CA ILE A 111 5.01 -7.11 25.47
C ILE A 111 5.40 -8.29 24.56
N GLN A 112 4.39 -8.87 23.89
CA GLN A 112 4.52 -9.93 22.90
C GLN A 112 4.19 -9.45 21.48
N ALA A 113 3.25 -8.51 21.34
CA ALA A 113 2.92 -7.92 20.04
C ALA A 113 2.40 -6.48 20.16
N LEU A 114 2.63 -5.69 19.11
CA LEU A 114 1.99 -4.40 18.90
C LEU A 114 1.29 -4.39 17.55
N THR A 115 0.00 -4.05 17.54
CA THR A 115 -0.76 -3.81 16.32
C THR A 115 -1.08 -2.32 16.22
N LEU A 116 -0.56 -1.68 15.17
CA LEU A 116 -0.74 -0.26 14.89
C LEU A 116 -2.03 -0.06 14.09
N CYS A 117 -3.01 0.62 14.67
CA CYS A 117 -4.32 0.85 14.08
C CYS A 117 -4.54 2.34 13.79
N SER A 118 -5.20 2.63 12.68
CA SER A 118 -5.55 4.00 12.31
C SER A 118 -7.06 4.18 12.12
N HIS A 119 -7.52 5.38 12.44
CA HIS A 119 -8.92 5.75 12.30
C HIS A 119 -9.19 6.17 10.84
N PRO A 120 -10.37 5.89 10.28
CA PRO A 120 -10.75 6.32 8.94
C PRO A 120 -10.76 7.85 8.78
N ASP A 121 -10.99 8.60 9.85
CA ASP A 121 -10.82 10.07 9.84
C ASP A 121 -9.36 10.51 9.65
N GLY A 122 -8.39 9.62 9.92
CA GLY A 122 -6.99 9.81 9.57
C GLY A 122 -6.74 9.90 8.05
N LYS A 123 -7.64 9.34 7.22
CA LYS A 123 -7.62 9.56 5.76
C LYS A 123 -7.96 10.99 5.37
N ARG A 124 -8.52 11.83 6.26
CA ARG A 124 -8.78 13.25 5.96
C ARG A 124 -7.53 14.14 5.94
N ARG A 125 -6.34 13.65 6.31
CA ARG A 125 -5.10 14.46 6.25
C ARG A 125 -4.02 13.96 5.29
N LEU A 126 -4.13 12.75 4.75
CA LEU A 126 -3.23 12.24 3.69
C LEU A 126 -3.84 12.32 2.28
N SER A 127 -5.04 12.88 2.14
CA SER A 127 -5.53 13.36 0.86
C SER A 127 -5.03 14.80 0.65
N VAL A 128 -4.44 15.06 -0.52
CA VAL A 128 -4.13 16.38 -1.10
C VAL A 128 -2.69 16.94 -0.97
N GLN A 129 -1.64 16.19 -0.59
CA GLN A 129 -0.27 16.73 -0.82
C GLN A 129 0.77 15.87 -1.54
N ASN A 130 0.64 14.55 -1.70
CA ASN A 130 1.67 13.79 -2.44
C ASN A 130 1.16 12.57 -3.22
N ALA A 131 -0.03 12.65 -3.81
CA ALA A 131 -0.35 11.87 -5.00
C ALA A 131 -0.22 12.78 -6.23
N VAL A 132 0.99 13.31 -6.46
CA VAL A 132 1.40 13.58 -7.83
C VAL A 132 1.79 12.21 -8.36
N PRO A 133 1.05 11.60 -9.31
CA PRO A 133 1.58 10.46 -10.02
C PRO A 133 2.80 10.94 -10.83
N GLU A 134 4.01 10.74 -10.31
CA GLU A 134 5.29 10.94 -11.03
C GLU A 134 5.50 9.87 -12.12
N PHE A 135 4.44 9.47 -12.82
CA PHE A 135 4.53 8.62 -14.01
C PHE A 135 3.78 9.20 -15.22
N SER A 136 3.54 10.52 -15.24
CA SER A 136 2.90 11.20 -16.38
C SER A 136 3.76 12.27 -17.06
N MET A 137 5.10 12.25 -16.88
CA MET A 137 5.99 13.27 -17.47
C MET A 137 7.08 12.75 -18.42
N LEU A 138 6.95 11.55 -19.01
CA LEU A 138 7.98 11.07 -19.96
C LEU A 138 7.51 10.47 -21.29
N THR A 139 6.21 10.52 -21.65
CA THR A 139 5.76 9.96 -22.95
C THR A 139 4.86 10.84 -23.80
N LEU A 140 4.77 12.15 -23.52
CA LEU A 140 4.15 13.13 -24.44
C LEU A 140 5.16 13.97 -25.25
N GLY A 141 6.46 13.72 -25.08
CA GLY A 141 7.54 14.40 -25.81
C GLY A 141 8.05 13.68 -27.06
N ALA A 142 7.60 12.46 -27.35
CA ALA A 142 8.14 11.66 -28.47
C ALA A 142 7.21 11.58 -29.69
N ALA A 143 5.94 11.99 -29.58
CA ALA A 143 4.99 11.90 -30.70
C ALA A 143 5.01 13.10 -31.66
N VAL A 144 5.55 14.26 -31.24
CA VAL A 144 5.50 15.48 -32.07
C VAL A 144 6.73 15.64 -32.97
N VAL A 145 7.86 15.01 -32.67
CA VAL A 145 9.09 15.15 -33.47
C VAL A 145 9.09 14.27 -34.72
N VAL A 146 8.45 13.09 -34.69
CA VAL A 146 8.38 12.19 -35.85
C VAL A 146 7.48 12.76 -36.97
N SER A 147 6.45 13.52 -36.60
CA SER A 147 5.52 14.13 -37.57
C SER A 147 6.12 15.31 -38.35
N LEU A 148 7.11 16.02 -37.79
CA LEU A 148 7.75 17.16 -38.47
C LEU A 148 8.87 16.75 -39.43
N LEU A 149 9.57 15.63 -39.16
CA LEU A 149 10.58 15.11 -40.09
C LEU A 149 9.97 14.39 -41.30
N GLY A 150 8.80 13.75 -41.14
CA GLY A 150 8.09 13.12 -42.26
C GLY A 150 7.58 14.11 -43.32
N VAL A 151 7.12 15.29 -42.90
CA VAL A 151 6.62 16.33 -43.84
C VAL A 151 7.76 17.00 -44.61
N LEU A 152 8.97 17.10 -44.03
CA LEU A 152 10.12 17.68 -44.72
C LEU A 152 10.75 16.73 -45.76
N TYR A 153 10.62 15.41 -45.58
CA TYR A 153 11.12 14.43 -46.55
C TYR A 153 10.25 14.38 -47.82
N LEU A 154 8.93 14.55 -47.68
CA LEU A 154 7.99 14.55 -48.81
C LEU A 154 8.01 15.84 -49.67
N ARG A 155 8.67 16.92 -49.22
CA ARG A 155 8.86 18.14 -50.02
C ARG A 155 10.14 18.16 -50.87
N LYS A 156 10.97 17.12 -50.79
CA LYS A 156 12.25 17.04 -51.52
C LYS A 156 12.33 15.96 -52.60
N GLN A 157 11.22 15.25 -52.87
CA GLN A 157 11.05 14.44 -54.09
C GLN A 157 10.10 15.16 -55.04
#